data_AF-A0A2N0V609-F1
#
_entry.id   AF-A0A2N0V609-F1
#
_cell.length_a   1.000
_cell.length_b   1.000
_cell.length_c   1.000
_cell.angle_alpha   90.00
_cell.angle_beta   90.00
_cell.angle_gamma   90.00
#
_symmetry.space_group_name_H-M   'P 1'
#
loop_
_entity.id
_entity.type
_entity.pdbx_description
1 polymer ?
#
loop_
_entity_poly.entity_id
_entity_poly.type
_entity_poly.pdbx_seq_one_letter_code
_entity_poly.pdbx_strand_id
1 'polypeptide(L)'
;MLPRVITYYGQPTKSICPFCGATFAKFSSGLQRFFERIHSRTLSFDAFKKLIFFASCFGLIWLISLWIELPKSLNLIGTIGALTLLIIAAAELTVQLIEHLAAKLSHESNYYWAGLALILSVLLSQNPDLIDYALLFSGVMLLRWIAVSALRALGVKRS
;
A
#
# COMPACT_ATOMS: atom_id res chain seq x y z
N MET A 1 32.50 6.72 -30.26
CA MET A 1 31.45 7.73 -30.48
C MET A 1 30.43 7.60 -29.35
N LEU A 2 30.09 8.70 -28.68
CA LEU A 2 29.35 8.69 -27.40
C LEU A 2 27.86 9.00 -27.61
N PRO A 3 26.94 8.26 -26.95
CA PRO A 3 25.50 8.54 -27.02
C PRO A 3 25.20 9.94 -26.48
N ARG A 4 24.23 10.64 -27.10
CA ARG A 4 23.80 11.96 -26.63
C ARG A 4 22.93 11.79 -25.39
N VAL A 5 23.42 12.25 -24.25
CA VAL A 5 22.70 12.22 -22.98
C VAL A 5 21.93 13.53 -22.82
N ILE A 6 20.62 13.44 -22.62
CA ILE A 6 19.80 14.61 -22.29
C ILE A 6 19.83 14.78 -20.77
N THR A 7 20.44 15.88 -20.33
CA THR A 7 20.46 16.28 -18.92
C THR A 7 19.43 17.38 -18.66
N TYR A 8 18.59 17.20 -17.64
CA TYR A 8 17.73 18.25 -17.10
C TYR A 8 18.25 18.58 -15.69
N TYR A 9 18.58 19.86 -15.43
CA TYR A 9 19.18 20.30 -14.16
C TYR A 9 20.39 19.46 -13.70
N GLY A 10 21.29 19.13 -14.64
CA GLY A 10 22.49 18.35 -14.35
C GLY A 10 22.27 16.85 -14.12
N GLN A 11 21.02 16.35 -14.15
CA GLN A 11 20.74 14.92 -14.05
C GLN A 11 20.46 14.29 -15.42
N PRO A 12 21.13 13.18 -15.78
CA PRO A 12 20.87 12.47 -17.03
C PRO A 12 19.49 11.82 -16.96
N THR A 13 18.59 12.16 -17.89
CA THR A 13 17.20 11.67 -17.90
C THR A 13 16.99 10.59 -18.96
N LYS A 14 17.61 10.74 -20.14
CA LYS A 14 17.55 9.76 -21.24
C LYS A 14 18.87 9.76 -22.02
N SER A 15 19.28 8.60 -22.52
CA SER A 15 20.30 8.48 -23.55
C SER A 15 19.65 8.16 -24.90
N ILE A 16 20.02 8.91 -25.94
CA ILE A 16 19.42 8.81 -27.28
C ILE A 16 20.48 8.46 -28.32
N CYS A 17 20.14 7.56 -29.23
CA CYS A 17 20.92 7.30 -30.43
C CYS A 17 20.85 8.50 -31.38
N PRO A 18 21.98 9.11 -31.77
CA PRO A 18 21.96 10.23 -32.70
C PRO A 18 21.51 9.84 -34.13
N PHE A 19 21.56 8.57 -34.50
CA PHE A 19 21.24 8.12 -35.87
C PHE A 19 19.79 7.66 -36.05
N CYS A 20 19.24 6.93 -35.08
CA CYS A 20 17.90 6.36 -35.18
C CYS A 20 16.89 6.97 -34.20
N GLY A 21 17.31 7.90 -33.34
CA GLY A 21 16.44 8.49 -32.32
C GLY A 21 15.97 7.52 -31.22
N ALA A 22 16.42 6.26 -31.25
CA ALA A 22 16.06 5.27 -30.25
C ALA A 22 16.59 5.65 -28.86
N THR A 23 15.77 5.45 -27.83
CA THR A 23 16.16 5.68 -26.43
C THR A 23 16.79 4.42 -25.87
N PHE A 24 18.05 4.50 -25.41
CA PHE A 24 18.80 3.33 -24.93
C PHE A 24 18.63 3.09 -23.44
N ALA A 25 18.57 4.16 -22.64
CA ALA A 25 18.33 4.07 -21.22
C ALA A 25 17.46 5.25 -20.76
N LYS A 26 16.42 4.93 -19.99
CA LYS A 26 15.61 5.90 -19.24
C LYS A 26 16.10 5.84 -17.80
N PHE A 27 16.70 6.91 -17.32
CA PHE A 27 17.14 6.98 -15.92
C PHE A 27 15.94 7.33 -15.05
N SER A 28 15.69 6.55 -14.00
CA SER A 28 14.60 6.84 -13.06
C SER A 28 14.84 8.20 -12.40
N SER A 29 13.82 9.05 -12.42
CA SER A 29 13.86 10.34 -11.73
C SER A 29 13.99 10.14 -10.22
N GLY A 30 14.49 11.14 -9.48
CA GLY A 30 14.61 11.04 -8.01
C GLY A 30 13.29 10.70 -7.32
N LEU A 31 12.17 11.22 -7.86
CA LEU A 31 10.80 10.91 -7.41
C LEU A 31 10.42 9.46 -7.68
N GLN A 32 10.78 8.93 -8.85
CA GLN A 32 10.55 7.52 -9.19
C GLN A 32 11.37 6.59 -8.28
N ARG A 33 12.64 6.94 -7.99
CA ARG A 33 13.47 6.17 -7.03
C ARG A 33 12.91 6.20 -5.61
N PHE A 34 12.32 7.33 -5.19
CA PHE A 34 11.66 7.45 -3.89
C PHE A 34 10.45 6.53 -3.80
N PHE A 35 9.59 6.53 -4.83
CA PHE A 35 8.46 5.59 -4.91
C PHE A 35 8.91 4.13 -5.02
N GLU A 36 9.94 3.81 -5.81
CA GLU A 36 10.52 2.45 -5.88
C GLU A 36 11.04 1.97 -4.53
N ARG A 37 11.66 2.86 -3.74
CA ARG A 37 12.15 2.53 -2.38
C ARG A 37 11.00 2.23 -1.42
N ILE A 38 9.88 2.92 -1.54
CA ILE A 38 8.66 2.65 -0.75
C ILE A 38 7.94 1.39 -1.26
N HIS A 39 8.01 1.17 -2.57
CA HIS A 39 7.39 0.08 -3.31
C HIS A 39 8.35 -1.11 -3.53
N SER A 40 9.20 -1.43 -2.54
CA SER A 40 10.01 -2.65 -2.62
C SER A 40 9.07 -3.86 -2.64
N ARG A 41 9.06 -4.56 -3.78
CA ARG A 41 8.22 -5.72 -4.14
C ARG A 41 8.54 -6.99 -3.34
N THR A 42 9.12 -6.85 -2.16
CA THR A 42 9.39 -7.97 -1.27
C THR A 42 8.09 -8.31 -0.54
N LEU A 43 7.46 -9.41 -0.95
CA LEU A 43 6.33 -10.03 -0.26
C LEU A 43 6.73 -10.35 1.18
N SER A 44 6.50 -9.40 2.09
CA SER A 44 6.86 -9.54 3.50
C SER A 44 5.64 -9.30 4.38
N PHE A 45 5.25 -10.32 5.14
CA PHE A 45 4.20 -10.25 6.15
C PHE A 45 4.58 -9.40 7.38
N ASP A 46 5.73 -8.72 7.39
CA ASP A 46 6.21 -7.95 8.54
C ASP A 46 5.27 -6.78 8.90
N ALA A 47 4.82 -6.01 7.90
CA ALA A 47 3.88 -4.91 8.13
C ALA A 47 2.54 -5.42 8.70
N PHE A 48 2.05 -6.54 8.16
CA PHE A 48 0.83 -7.19 8.65
C PHE A 48 0.96 -7.66 10.11
N LYS A 49 2.07 -8.32 10.47
CA LYS A 49 2.35 -8.75 11.85
C LYS A 49 2.38 -7.57 12.82
N LYS A 50 3.02 -6.47 12.43
CA LYS A 50 3.05 -5.22 13.22
C LYS A 50 1.66 -4.63 13.41
N LEU A 51 0.85 -4.58 12.36
CA LEU A 51 -0.54 -4.09 12.44
C LEU A 51 -1.38 -4.93 13.40
N ILE A 52 -1.30 -6.26 13.31
CA ILE A 52 -2.00 -7.16 14.25
C ILE A 52 -1.50 -6.96 15.68
N PHE A 53 -0.19 -6.82 15.88
CA PHE A 53 0.38 -6.57 17.20
C PHE A 53 -0.20 -5.29 17.82
N PHE A 54 -0.20 -4.17 17.09
CA PHE A 54 -0.80 -2.93 17.57
C PHE A 54 -2.31 -3.07 17.80
N ALA A 55 -3.04 -3.72 16.88
CA ALA A 55 -4.48 -3.97 17.04
C ALA A 55 -4.78 -4.78 18.32
N SER A 56 -3.95 -5.79 18.61
CA SER A 56 -4.04 -6.60 19.81
C SER A 56 -3.79 -5.77 21.08
N CYS A 57 -2.78 -4.88 21.07
CA CYS A 57 -2.54 -3.96 22.20
C CYS A 57 -3.75 -3.05 22.47
N PHE A 58 -4.34 -2.44 21.43
CA PHE A 58 -5.55 -1.62 21.59
C PHE A 58 -6.75 -2.46 22.04
N GLY A 59 -6.89 -3.68 21.54
CA GLY A 59 -7.92 -4.63 21.98
C GLY A 59 -7.76 -5.02 23.47
N LEU A 60 -6.54 -5.20 23.94
CA LEU A 60 -6.25 -5.45 25.36
C LEU A 60 -6.59 -4.23 26.22
N ILE A 61 -6.25 -3.01 25.77
CA ILE A 61 -6.63 -1.77 26.47
C ILE A 61 -8.16 -1.67 26.57
N TRP A 62 -8.88 -2.01 25.49
CA TRP A 62 -10.33 -2.05 25.50
C TRP A 62 -10.88 -3.06 26.50
N LEU A 63 -10.37 -4.31 26.47
CA LEU A 63 -10.81 -5.36 27.40
C LEU A 63 -10.54 -4.97 28.86
N ILE A 64 -9.33 -4.51 29.17
CA ILE A 64 -8.97 -4.04 30.52
C ILE A 64 -9.88 -2.88 30.94
N SER A 65 -10.17 -1.95 30.01
CA SER A 65 -11.05 -0.83 30.28
C SER A 65 -12.49 -1.27 30.61
N LEU A 66 -12.95 -2.36 30.01
CA LEU A 66 -14.29 -2.91 30.23
C LEU A 66 -14.37 -3.69 31.54
N TRP A 67 -13.29 -4.38 31.92
CA TRP A 67 -13.19 -5.15 33.15
C TRP A 67 -13.07 -4.28 34.41
N ILE A 68 -12.32 -3.18 34.34
CA ILE A 68 -12.02 -2.32 35.50
C ILE A 68 -12.90 -1.05 35.50
N GLU A 69 -13.92 -0.98 34.63
CA GLU A 69 -14.81 0.19 34.47
C GLU A 69 -14.06 1.52 34.32
N LEU A 70 -12.98 1.51 33.53
CA LEU A 70 -12.19 2.72 33.25
C LEU A 70 -13.04 3.79 32.55
N PRO A 71 -12.59 5.07 32.55
CA PRO A 71 -13.34 6.15 31.94
C PRO A 71 -13.68 5.86 30.48
N LYS A 72 -14.90 6.24 30.07
CA LYS A 72 -15.45 5.99 28.74
C LYS A 72 -14.52 6.43 27.59
N SER A 73 -13.67 7.43 27.81
CA SER A 73 -12.66 7.88 26.84
C SER A 73 -11.63 6.80 26.50
N LEU A 74 -11.12 6.05 27.49
CA LEU A 74 -10.15 4.97 27.28
C LEU A 74 -10.79 3.78 26.55
N ASN A 75 -12.04 3.47 26.88
CA ASN A 75 -12.82 2.46 26.18
C ASN A 75 -13.02 2.81 24.69
N LEU A 76 -13.40 4.06 24.40
CA LEU A 76 -13.56 4.56 23.03
C LEU A 76 -12.24 4.54 22.23
N ILE A 77 -11.12 4.94 22.85
CA ILE A 77 -9.81 4.88 22.20
C ILE A 77 -9.40 3.44 21.90
N GLY A 78 -9.60 2.52 22.86
CA GLY A 78 -9.32 1.09 22.69
C GLY A 78 -10.12 0.48 21.55
N THR A 79 -11.44 0.70 21.54
CA THR A 79 -12.35 0.18 20.50
C THR A 79 -12.04 0.73 19.12
N ILE A 80 -12.00 2.06 18.96
CA ILE A 80 -11.76 2.70 17.68
C ILE A 80 -10.36 2.34 17.16
N GLY A 81 -9.35 2.36 18.02
CA GLY A 81 -7.98 1.99 17.66
C GLY A 81 -7.88 0.53 17.20
N ALA A 82 -8.50 -0.40 17.93
CA ALA A 82 -8.50 -1.82 17.55
C ALA A 82 -9.23 -2.04 16.23
N LEU A 83 -10.43 -1.46 16.07
CA LEU A 83 -11.26 -1.63 14.86
C LEU A 83 -10.55 -1.09 13.62
N THR A 84 -10.04 0.14 13.69
CA THR A 84 -9.35 0.80 12.57
C THR A 84 -8.10 0.04 12.15
N LEU A 85 -7.27 -0.38 13.10
CA LEU A 85 -6.06 -1.16 12.80
C LEU A 85 -6.39 -2.54 12.23
N LEU A 86 -7.48 -3.18 12.69
CA LEU A 86 -7.91 -4.48 12.19
C LEU A 86 -8.44 -4.39 10.76
N ILE A 87 -9.20 -3.34 10.43
CA ILE A 87 -9.63 -3.05 9.06
C ILE A 87 -8.42 -2.81 8.14
N ILE A 88 -7.42 -2.03 8.61
CA ILE A 88 -6.19 -1.79 7.86
C ILE A 88 -5.39 -3.10 7.68
N ALA A 89 -5.32 -3.95 8.71
CA ALA A 89 -4.66 -5.26 8.64
C ALA A 89 -5.36 -6.20 7.65
N ALA A 90 -6.69 -6.21 7.62
CA ALA A 90 -7.46 -6.97 6.65
C ALA A 90 -7.18 -6.49 5.21
N ALA A 91 -7.09 -5.18 4.99
CA ALA A 91 -6.71 -4.61 3.70
C ALA A 91 -5.26 -4.96 3.30
N GLU A 92 -4.33 -5.00 4.25
CA GLU A 92 -2.96 -5.48 3.98
C GLU A 92 -2.95 -6.96 3.59
N LEU A 93 -3.75 -7.78 4.28
CA LEU A 93 -3.88 -9.21 3.98
C LEU A 93 -4.41 -9.44 2.55
N THR A 94 -5.43 -8.69 2.12
CA THR A 94 -5.99 -8.83 0.76
C THR A 94 -4.99 -8.46 -0.32
N VAL A 95 -4.22 -7.38 -0.12
CA VAL A 95 -3.13 -7.00 -1.04
C VAL A 95 -2.08 -8.09 -1.11
N GLN A 96 -1.61 -8.58 0.05
CA GLN A 96 -0.59 -9.64 0.10
C GLN A 96 -1.09 -10.95 -0.52
N LEU A 97 -2.37 -11.28 -0.36
CA LEU A 97 -2.98 -12.46 -0.97
C LEU A 97 -2.97 -12.35 -2.49
N ILE A 98 -3.35 -11.21 -3.06
CA ILE A 98 -3.33 -10.97 -4.51
C ILE A 98 -1.90 -11.03 -5.05
N GLU A 99 -0.94 -10.40 -4.36
CA GLU A 99 0.47 -10.45 -4.75
C GLU A 99 1.03 -11.88 -4.67
N HIS A 100 0.68 -12.64 -3.65
CA HIS A 100 1.11 -14.02 -3.49
C HIS A 100 0.50 -14.94 -4.56
N LEU A 101 -0.79 -14.75 -4.87
CA LEU A 101 -1.48 -15.48 -5.93
C LEU A 101 -0.85 -15.19 -7.30
N ALA A 102 -0.58 -13.92 -7.60
CA ALA A 102 0.08 -13.50 -8.83
C ALA A 102 1.49 -14.08 -8.95
N ALA A 103 2.27 -14.06 -7.86
CA ALA A 103 3.60 -14.66 -7.82
C ALA A 103 3.55 -16.18 -8.03
N LYS A 104 2.60 -16.88 -7.39
CA LYS A 104 2.42 -18.34 -7.53
C LYS A 104 2.01 -18.75 -8.94
N LEU A 105 1.24 -17.91 -9.62
CA LEU A 105 0.76 -18.15 -10.99
C LEU A 105 1.65 -17.53 -12.07
N SER A 106 2.78 -16.92 -11.71
CA SER A 106 3.69 -16.22 -12.63
C SER A 106 3.02 -15.14 -13.50
N HIS A 107 1.95 -14.53 -12.97
CA HIS A 107 1.21 -13.46 -13.64
C HIS A 107 1.54 -12.10 -13.02
N GLU A 108 1.30 -11.02 -13.77
CA GLU A 108 1.38 -9.68 -13.18
C GLU A 108 0.19 -9.42 -12.26
N SER A 109 0.43 -8.92 -11.06
CA SER A 109 -0.62 -8.57 -10.10
C SER A 109 -1.60 -7.52 -10.65
N ASN A 110 -1.17 -6.71 -11.61
CA ASN A 110 -1.97 -5.66 -12.25
C ASN A 110 -3.25 -6.22 -12.90
N TYR A 111 -3.19 -7.43 -13.47
CA TYR A 111 -4.36 -8.08 -14.08
C TYR A 111 -5.45 -8.41 -13.05
N TYR A 112 -5.07 -8.80 -11.83
CA TYR A 112 -6.01 -9.10 -10.76
C TYR A 112 -6.68 -7.83 -10.23
N TRP A 113 -5.93 -6.74 -10.08
CA TRP A 113 -6.46 -5.44 -9.69
C TRP A 113 -7.41 -4.87 -10.75
N ALA A 114 -7.07 -5.00 -12.03
CA ALA A 114 -7.94 -4.61 -13.13
C ALA A 114 -9.24 -5.44 -13.16
N GLY A 115 -9.15 -6.75 -12.93
CA GLY A 115 -10.31 -7.62 -12.81
C GLY A 115 -11.23 -7.23 -11.67
N LEU A 116 -10.68 -6.94 -10.48
CA LEU A 116 -11.44 -6.44 -9.34
C LEU A 116 -12.13 -5.10 -9.64
N ALA A 117 -11.44 -4.17 -10.31
CA ALA A 117 -12.02 -2.89 -10.69
C ALA A 117 -13.18 -3.05 -11.70
N LEU A 118 -13.07 -3.99 -12.64
CA LEU A 118 -14.14 -4.29 -13.60
C LEU A 118 -15.34 -4.94 -12.91
N ILE A 119 -15.12 -5.91 -12.03
CA ILE A 119 -16.19 -6.52 -11.23
C ILE A 119 -16.90 -5.41 -10.42
N LEU A 120 -16.13 -4.54 -9.77
CA LEU A 120 -16.67 -3.44 -8.98
C LEU A 120 -17.49 -2.48 -9.84
N SER A 121 -17.03 -2.11 -11.04
CA SER A 121 -17.78 -1.20 -11.93
C SER A 121 -19.09 -1.81 -12.43
N VAL A 122 -19.10 -3.11 -12.73
CA VAL A 122 -20.34 -3.83 -13.09
C VAL A 122 -21.30 -3.87 -11.89
N LEU A 123 -20.81 -4.15 -10.68
CA LEU A 123 -21.64 -4.14 -9.47
C LEU A 123 -22.25 -2.75 -9.21
N LEU A 124 -21.47 -1.68 -9.35
CA LEU A 124 -21.95 -0.31 -9.19
C LEU A 124 -22.99 0.07 -10.24
N SER A 125 -22.85 -0.43 -11.47
CA SER A 125 -23.85 -0.18 -12.53
C SER A 125 -25.20 -0.83 -12.23
N GLN A 126 -25.19 -1.98 -11.54
CA GLN A 126 -26.40 -2.71 -11.17
C GLN A 126 -27.01 -2.22 -9.86
N ASN A 127 -26.18 -1.78 -8.91
CA ASN A 127 -26.60 -1.33 -7.59
C ASN A 127 -25.85 -0.04 -7.22
N PRO A 128 -26.39 1.14 -7.56
CA PRO A 128 -25.73 2.41 -7.27
C PRO A 128 -25.56 2.67 -5.77
N ASP A 129 -26.35 2.03 -4.91
CA ASP A 129 -26.20 2.11 -3.44
C ASP A 129 -24.87 1.52 -2.94
N LEU A 130 -24.14 0.77 -3.77
CA LEU A 130 -22.80 0.26 -3.46
C LEU A 130 -21.69 1.32 -3.56
N ILE A 131 -21.99 2.52 -4.08
CA ILE A 131 -20.99 3.59 -4.26
C ILE A 131 -20.33 3.97 -2.93
N ASP A 132 -21.11 4.10 -1.86
CA ASP A 132 -20.58 4.47 -0.54
C ASP A 132 -19.61 3.41 -0.01
N TYR A 133 -19.93 2.13 -0.21
CA TYR A 133 -19.05 1.03 0.17
C TYR A 133 -17.77 0.98 -0.68
N ALA A 134 -17.87 1.27 -1.98
CA ALA A 134 -16.70 1.39 -2.86
C ALA A 134 -15.80 2.55 -2.44
N LEU A 135 -16.39 3.68 -2.05
CA LEU A 135 -15.67 4.83 -1.52
C LEU A 135 -14.95 4.46 -0.22
N LEU A 136 -15.64 3.82 0.73
CA LEU A 136 -15.05 3.32 1.97
C LEU A 136 -13.89 2.35 1.70
N PHE A 137 -14.07 1.40 0.80
CA PHE A 137 -13.02 0.44 0.42
C PHE A 137 -11.79 1.15 -0.14
N SER A 138 -11.97 2.12 -1.04
CA SER A 138 -10.87 2.91 -1.59
C SER A 138 -10.16 3.75 -0.51
N GLY A 139 -10.91 4.33 0.43
CA GLY A 139 -10.37 5.05 1.58
C GLY A 139 -9.53 4.15 2.49
N VAL A 140 -10.01 2.94 2.78
CA VAL A 140 -9.27 1.95 3.56
C VAL A 140 -7.96 1.55 2.87
N MET A 141 -7.99 1.36 1.54
CA MET A 141 -6.78 1.05 0.78
C MET A 141 -5.73 2.18 0.83
N LEU A 142 -6.18 3.43 0.79
CA LEU A 142 -5.31 4.61 0.95
C LEU A 142 -4.73 4.69 2.37
N LEU A 143 -5.56 4.53 3.39
CA LEU A 143 -5.11 4.50 4.78
C LEU A 143 -4.09 3.39 5.02
N ARG A 144 -4.34 2.21 4.47
CA ARG A 144 -3.40 1.08 4.49
C ARG A 144 -2.08 1.44 3.82
N TRP A 145 -2.11 2.08 2.65
CA TRP A 145 -0.89 2.52 1.97
C TRP A 145 -0.07 3.48 2.82
N ILE A 146 -0.72 4.45 3.47
CA ILE A 146 -0.07 5.40 4.39
C ILE A 146 0.51 4.67 5.60
N ALA A 147 -0.27 3.82 6.26
CA ALA A 147 0.13 3.09 7.46
C ALA A 147 1.34 2.17 7.21
N VAL A 148 1.30 1.39 6.12
CA VAL A 148 2.39 0.49 5.75
C VAL A 148 3.63 1.28 5.35
N SER A 149 3.47 2.39 4.62
CA SER A 149 4.60 3.26 4.27
C SER A 149 5.25 3.87 5.51
N ALA A 150 4.45 4.29 6.50
CA ALA A 150 4.95 4.79 7.79
C ALA A 150 5.69 3.69 8.57
N LEU A 151 5.12 2.48 8.67
CA LEU A 151 5.76 1.34 9.33
C LEU A 151 7.09 0.95 8.66
N ARG A 152 7.13 0.99 7.32
CA ARG A 152 8.37 0.75 6.58
C ARG A 152 9.39 1.85 6.85
N ALA A 153 9.00 3.12 6.81
CA ALA A 153 9.87 4.25 7.11
C ALA A 153 10.48 4.18 8.52
N LEU A 154 9.69 3.73 9.52
CA LEU A 154 10.16 3.52 10.89
C LEU A 154 11.04 2.25 11.03
N GLY A 155 10.81 1.24 10.19
CA GLY A 155 11.57 -0.01 10.16
C GLY A 155 12.87 0.03 9.35
N VAL A 156 13.10 1.07 8.53
CA VAL A 156 14.39 1.28 7.86
C VAL A 156 15.41 1.67 8.92
N LYS A 157 16.14 0.67 9.45
CA LYS A 157 17.46 0.91 10.04
C LYS A 157 18.26 1.71 9.01
N ARG A 158 18.63 2.94 9.35
CA ARG A 158 19.78 3.60 8.71
C ARG A 158 20.97 2.68 8.95
N SER A 159 21.29 1.85 7.97
CA SER A 159 22.58 1.17 7.89
C SER A 159 23.69 2.21 7.79
#